data_AF-V6Z2T5-F1
#
_entry.id   AF-V6Z2T5-F1
#
_cell.length_a   1.000
_cell.length_b   1.000
_cell.length_c   1.000
_cell.angle_alpha   90.00
_cell.angle_beta   90.00
_cell.angle_gamma   90.00
#
_symmetry.space_group_name_H-M   'P 1'
#
loop_
_entity.id
_entity.type
_entity.pdbx_description
1 polymer ?
#
loop_
_entity_poly.entity_id
_entity_poly.type
_entity_poly.pdbx_seq_one_letter_code
_entity_poly.pdbx_strand_id
1 'polypeptide(L)'
;MKLKVSLDNITMTAYIKSKKYLAMKQLIETHLAITVQTAMTDMFRATTGDGAHVVLHMNYDKQKGQDRKARPFRLEFNPNKLRLVDSEIIDTIIPFLEDISISRADLAFDLFGIDCSEFVLEKKGRPTATKEFRSSTGMLETKYLGAPRSEKQVRLYNKKKEQLQNGTDKDKEFASQFNHWWRLEFQLRSRSVNDIFEVLNTVIFKPYEFEGLPVEAQLYLLALTRDKSVWNRISKNTRTKYKKILESYQTSDTDYLGLLKDLLKHERPKLEKQLAYYGGRIDKNSFQPYG
;
A
#
# COMPACT_ATOMS: atom_id res chain seq x y z
N MET A 1 -15.09 -13.51 11.01
CA MET A 1 -14.40 -12.40 10.30
C MET A 1 -13.04 -12.90 9.84
N LYS A 2 -12.64 -12.64 8.59
CA LYS A 2 -11.33 -13.03 8.07
C LYS A 2 -10.52 -11.77 7.77
N LEU A 3 -9.27 -11.75 8.24
CA LEU A 3 -8.32 -10.67 8.00
C LEU A 3 -7.11 -11.22 7.26
N LYS A 4 -6.50 -10.42 6.38
CA LYS A 4 -5.22 -10.75 5.73
C LYS A 4 -4.36 -9.50 5.67
N VAL A 5 -3.05 -9.64 5.84
CA VAL A 5 -2.07 -8.57 5.59
C VAL A 5 -1.06 -9.04 4.55
N SER A 6 -0.66 -8.15 3.65
CA SER A 6 0.37 -8.44 2.65
C SER A 6 0.99 -7.15 2.09
N LEU A 7 2.14 -7.29 1.43
CA LEU A 7 2.71 -6.23 0.59
C LEU A 7 1.98 -6.21 -0.76
N ASP A 8 1.41 -5.07 -1.14
CA ASP A 8 0.58 -4.92 -2.35
C ASP A 8 1.28 -4.11 -3.47
N ASN A 9 2.40 -3.48 -3.16
CA ASN A 9 3.29 -2.85 -4.14
C ASN A 9 4.70 -2.79 -3.55
N ILE A 10 5.70 -3.08 -4.37
CA ILE A 10 7.10 -2.82 -4.09
C ILE A 10 7.68 -2.06 -5.27
N THR A 11 8.42 -0.99 -4.97
CA THR A 11 9.30 -0.34 -5.94
C THR A 11 10.74 -0.40 -5.43
N MET A 12 11.55 -1.20 -6.11
CA MET A 12 13.00 -1.20 -5.96
C MET A 12 13.63 -0.13 -6.85
N THR A 13 14.63 0.57 -6.34
CA THR A 13 15.58 1.35 -7.12
C THR A 13 17.01 0.92 -6.84
N ALA A 14 17.87 0.94 -7.85
CA ALA A 14 19.25 0.46 -7.74
C ALA A 14 20.16 1.06 -8.82
N TYR A 15 21.47 0.83 -8.68
CA TYR A 15 22.40 0.87 -9.80
C TYR A 15 22.52 -0.53 -10.41
N ILE A 16 22.78 -0.61 -11.71
CA ILE A 16 23.17 -1.85 -12.37
C ILE A 16 24.68 -1.95 -12.29
N LYS A 17 25.22 -3.05 -11.75
CA LYS A 17 26.66 -3.31 -11.69
C LYS A 17 27.24 -3.19 -13.10
N SER A 18 28.31 -2.42 -13.28
CA SER A 18 28.87 -2.16 -14.63
C SER A 18 29.18 -3.45 -15.40
N LYS A 19 29.75 -4.46 -14.73
CA LYS A 19 30.06 -5.78 -15.33
C LYS A 19 28.84 -6.63 -15.70
N LYS A 20 27.66 -6.28 -15.20
CA LYS A 20 26.39 -6.98 -15.48
C LYS A 20 25.47 -6.18 -16.40
N TYR A 21 25.88 -4.98 -16.83
CA TYR A 21 25.04 -4.13 -17.66
C TYR A 21 24.65 -4.79 -19.00
N LEU A 22 25.63 -5.38 -19.70
CA LEU A 22 25.36 -6.07 -20.96
C LEU A 22 24.44 -7.29 -20.77
N ALA A 23 24.66 -8.07 -19.70
CA ALA A 23 23.80 -9.20 -19.35
C ALA A 23 22.37 -8.77 -19.00
N MET A 24 22.20 -7.65 -18.29
CA MET A 24 20.89 -7.05 -18.03
C MET A 24 20.20 -6.67 -19.34
N LYS A 25 20.90 -5.97 -20.24
CA LYS A 25 20.35 -5.58 -21.54
C LYS A 25 19.92 -6.79 -22.36
N GLN A 26 20.76 -7.81 -22.44
CA GLN A 26 20.44 -9.05 -23.13
C GLN A 26 19.21 -9.73 -22.54
N LEU A 27 19.11 -9.84 -21.20
CA LEU A 27 17.92 -10.38 -20.53
C LEU A 27 16.65 -9.61 -20.94
N ILE A 28 16.69 -8.28 -20.84
CA ILE A 28 15.54 -7.42 -21.16
C ILE A 28 15.11 -7.55 -22.63
N GLU A 29 16.07 -7.66 -23.56
CA GLU A 29 15.79 -7.65 -25.00
C GLU A 29 15.44 -9.02 -25.58
N THR A 30 15.84 -10.11 -24.93
CA THR A 30 15.71 -11.48 -25.50
C THR A 30 14.76 -12.39 -24.74
N HIS A 31 14.42 -12.07 -23.50
CA HIS A 31 13.57 -12.94 -22.69
C HIS A 31 12.11 -12.91 -23.19
N LEU A 32 11.57 -14.08 -23.52
CA LEU A 32 10.24 -14.23 -24.15
C LEU A 32 9.09 -13.59 -23.37
N ALA A 33 9.15 -13.60 -22.03
CA ALA A 33 8.13 -13.00 -21.18
C ALA A 33 8.25 -11.47 -21.00
N ILE A 34 9.31 -10.85 -21.53
CA ILE A 34 9.56 -9.41 -21.40
C ILE A 34 9.16 -8.71 -22.71
N THR A 35 8.23 -7.77 -22.60
CA THR A 35 7.87 -6.86 -23.67
C THR A 35 8.66 -5.57 -23.52
N VAL A 36 9.52 -5.28 -24.50
CA VAL A 36 10.31 -4.05 -24.54
C VAL A 36 9.51 -2.94 -25.23
N GLN A 37 9.31 -1.84 -24.50
CA GLN A 37 8.67 -0.62 -25.02
C GLN A 37 9.71 0.34 -25.60
N THR A 38 10.91 0.36 -25.01
CA THR A 38 12.02 1.19 -25.46
C THR A 38 13.33 0.52 -25.08
N ALA A 39 14.29 0.46 -25.99
CA ALA A 39 15.66 0.04 -25.71
C ALA A 39 16.64 0.92 -26.49
N MET A 40 17.55 1.56 -25.77
CA MET A 40 18.67 2.34 -26.29
C MET A 40 19.94 1.99 -25.51
N THR A 41 21.09 2.56 -25.89
CA THR A 41 22.38 2.24 -25.26
C THR A 41 22.39 2.42 -23.74
N ASP A 42 21.79 3.49 -23.23
CA ASP A 42 21.81 3.89 -21.80
C ASP A 42 20.39 4.03 -21.20
N MET A 43 19.39 3.40 -21.83
CA MET A 43 17.99 3.47 -21.41
C MET A 43 17.22 2.22 -21.82
N PHE A 44 16.30 1.76 -20.97
CA PHE A 44 15.25 0.84 -21.40
C PHE A 44 13.96 1.03 -20.60
N ARG A 45 12.83 0.70 -21.22
CA ARG A 45 11.53 0.51 -20.58
C ARG A 45 10.96 -0.80 -21.04
N ALA A 46 10.63 -1.67 -20.10
CA ALA A 46 10.13 -2.99 -20.39
C ALA A 46 9.11 -3.41 -19.33
N THR A 47 8.24 -4.33 -19.71
CA THR A 47 7.23 -4.88 -18.83
C THR A 47 7.13 -6.38 -19.01
N THR A 48 6.72 -7.10 -17.97
CA THR A 48 6.10 -8.41 -18.15
C THR A 48 4.59 -8.25 -18.02
N GLY A 49 3.82 -9.13 -18.64
CA GLY A 49 2.37 -9.08 -18.53
C GLY A 49 1.70 -10.43 -18.52
N ASP A 50 0.51 -10.46 -17.96
CA ASP A 50 -0.45 -11.56 -18.01
C ASP A 50 -1.71 -11.06 -18.73
N GLY A 51 -1.83 -11.42 -20.02
CA GLY A 51 -2.81 -10.80 -20.91
C GLY A 51 -2.66 -9.28 -20.98
N ALA A 52 -3.71 -8.56 -20.61
CA ALA A 52 -3.74 -7.08 -20.61
C ALA A 52 -3.09 -6.45 -19.35
N HIS A 53 -2.74 -7.25 -18.34
CA HIS A 53 -2.25 -6.73 -17.06
C HIS A 53 -0.72 -6.73 -17.02
N VAL A 54 -0.15 -5.58 -16.64
CA VAL A 54 1.28 -5.48 -16.39
C VAL A 54 1.61 -6.04 -15.00
N VAL A 55 2.63 -6.89 -14.91
CA VAL A 55 3.08 -7.53 -13.67
C VAL A 55 4.38 -6.90 -13.17
N LEU A 56 5.42 -6.89 -14.01
CA LEU A 56 6.67 -6.18 -13.74
C LEU A 56 6.74 -4.90 -14.57
N HIS A 57 7.08 -3.78 -13.94
CA HIS A 57 7.48 -2.55 -14.62
C HIS A 57 8.97 -2.30 -14.42
N MET A 58 9.75 -2.41 -15.50
CA MET A 58 11.19 -2.22 -15.51
C MET A 58 11.54 -0.93 -16.24
N ASN A 59 12.33 -0.08 -15.59
CA ASN A 59 12.79 1.17 -16.19
C ASN A 59 14.24 1.43 -15.80
N TYR A 60 15.05 1.77 -16.79
CA TYR A 60 16.41 2.24 -16.61
C TYR A 60 16.61 3.49 -17.46
N ASP A 61 17.13 4.54 -16.83
CA ASP A 61 17.46 5.79 -17.50
C ASP A 61 18.69 6.40 -16.82
N LYS A 62 19.86 6.19 -17.43
CA LYS A 62 21.15 6.62 -16.87
C LYS A 62 21.25 8.13 -16.72
N GLN A 63 20.89 8.87 -17.78
CA GLN A 63 20.99 10.33 -17.81
C GLN A 63 20.07 10.94 -16.75
N LYS A 64 18.81 10.50 -16.69
CA LYS A 64 17.86 10.98 -15.69
C LYS A 64 18.29 10.63 -14.26
N GLY A 65 18.93 9.48 -14.06
CA GLY A 65 19.54 9.11 -12.78
C GLY A 65 20.65 10.08 -12.39
N GLN A 66 21.56 10.40 -13.32
CA GLN A 66 22.64 11.38 -13.10
C GLN A 66 22.11 12.77 -12.79
N ASP A 67 21.18 13.29 -13.60
CA ASP A 67 20.59 14.63 -13.44
C ASP A 67 19.93 14.81 -12.06
N ARG A 68 19.32 13.74 -11.55
CA ARG A 68 18.59 13.74 -10.28
C ARG A 68 19.42 13.27 -9.09
N LYS A 69 20.69 12.89 -9.32
CA LYS A 69 21.55 12.22 -8.32
C LYS A 69 20.81 11.03 -7.66
N ALA A 70 20.17 10.22 -8.49
CA ALA A 70 19.32 9.11 -8.07
C ALA A 70 19.71 7.81 -8.76
N ARG A 71 19.34 6.68 -8.14
CA ARG A 71 19.47 5.34 -8.71
C ARG A 71 18.71 5.24 -10.04
N PRO A 72 19.39 4.91 -11.16
CA PRO A 72 18.80 4.99 -12.51
C PRO A 72 17.88 3.81 -12.84
N PHE A 73 18.05 2.66 -12.18
CA PHE A 73 17.20 1.49 -12.39
C PHE A 73 16.02 1.51 -11.41
N ARG A 74 14.84 1.12 -11.90
CA ARG A 74 13.61 0.97 -11.15
C ARG A 74 12.87 -0.30 -11.57
N LEU A 75 12.46 -1.08 -10.60
CA LEU A 75 11.58 -2.24 -10.77
C LEU A 75 10.37 -2.08 -9.85
N GLU A 76 9.16 -2.09 -10.41
CA GLU A 76 7.89 -2.03 -9.67
C GLU A 76 7.01 -3.23 -9.97
N PHE A 77 6.40 -3.80 -8.93
CA PHE A 77 5.50 -4.96 -9.02
C PHE A 77 4.63 -5.10 -7.76
N ASN A 78 3.57 -5.90 -7.85
CA ASN A 78 2.81 -6.37 -6.69
C ASN A 78 3.26 -7.81 -6.37
N PRO A 79 3.87 -8.08 -5.19
CA PRO A 79 4.31 -9.43 -4.81
C PRO A 79 3.22 -10.50 -4.87
N ASN A 80 1.95 -10.12 -4.64
CA ASN A 80 0.81 -11.05 -4.68
C ASN A 80 0.38 -11.42 -6.11
N LYS A 81 0.91 -10.76 -7.14
CA LYS A 81 0.55 -10.97 -8.55
C LYS A 81 1.69 -11.53 -9.40
N LEU A 82 2.80 -11.91 -8.78
CA LEU A 82 3.94 -12.51 -9.48
C LEU A 82 3.59 -13.92 -9.95
N ARG A 83 3.84 -14.22 -11.22
CA ARG A 83 3.86 -15.59 -11.73
C ARG A 83 5.28 -16.16 -11.55
N LEU A 84 5.42 -17.47 -11.73
CA LEU A 84 6.72 -18.14 -11.63
C LEU A 84 7.80 -17.46 -12.48
N VAL A 85 7.48 -17.15 -13.75
CA VAL A 85 8.40 -16.48 -14.68
C VAL A 85 8.80 -15.07 -14.21
N ASP A 86 7.88 -14.33 -13.57
CA ASP A 86 8.20 -12.99 -13.06
C ASP A 86 9.13 -13.08 -11.85
N SER A 87 8.92 -14.07 -10.97
CA SER A 87 9.82 -14.37 -9.86
C SER A 87 11.21 -14.75 -10.36
N GLU A 88 11.31 -15.61 -11.38
CA GLU A 88 12.60 -16.01 -11.99
C GLU A 88 13.34 -14.83 -12.63
N ILE A 89 12.62 -13.90 -13.26
CA ILE A 89 13.20 -12.65 -13.77
C ILE A 89 13.74 -11.80 -12.61
N ILE A 90 12.97 -11.63 -11.52
CA ILE A 90 13.43 -10.90 -10.32
C ILE A 90 14.68 -11.55 -9.72
N ASP A 91 14.69 -12.88 -9.58
CA ASP A 91 15.82 -13.68 -9.09
C ASP A 91 17.08 -13.47 -9.93
N THR A 92 16.92 -13.27 -11.24
CA THR A 92 18.03 -13.01 -12.17
C THR A 92 18.50 -11.56 -12.09
N ILE A 93 17.55 -10.61 -11.94
CA ILE A 93 17.82 -9.17 -11.89
C ILE A 93 18.53 -8.76 -10.60
N ILE A 94 18.08 -9.20 -9.43
CA ILE A 94 18.62 -8.76 -8.13
C ILE A 94 20.16 -8.91 -8.06
N PRO A 95 20.77 -10.05 -8.46
CA PRO A 95 22.23 -10.20 -8.50
C PRO A 95 22.96 -9.21 -9.42
N PHE A 96 22.30 -8.67 -10.45
CA PHE A 96 22.88 -7.68 -11.37
C PHE A 96 22.91 -6.27 -10.78
N LEU A 97 22.22 -6.03 -9.67
CA LEU A 97 22.07 -4.73 -9.05
C LEU A 97 23.05 -4.51 -7.89
N GLU A 98 23.32 -3.25 -7.59
CA GLU A 98 24.04 -2.78 -6.41
C GLU A 98 23.37 -1.54 -5.81
N ASP A 99 23.63 -1.30 -4.52
CA ASP A 99 22.99 -0.22 -3.75
C ASP A 99 21.46 -0.24 -3.91
N ILE A 100 20.85 -1.38 -3.57
CA ILE A 100 19.42 -1.61 -3.71
C ILE A 100 18.65 -0.91 -2.59
N SER A 101 17.59 -0.19 -2.95
CA SER A 101 16.69 0.47 -2.02
C SER A 101 15.23 0.21 -2.36
N ILE A 102 14.43 -0.14 -1.34
CA ILE A 102 12.97 -0.16 -1.47
C ILE A 102 12.47 1.28 -1.32
N SER A 103 12.23 1.92 -2.47
CA SER A 103 11.77 3.31 -2.55
C SER A 103 10.27 3.48 -2.33
N ARG A 104 9.49 2.41 -2.48
CA ARG A 104 8.07 2.34 -2.14
C ARG A 104 7.70 0.94 -1.67
N ALA A 105 6.88 0.87 -0.63
CA ALA A 105 6.20 -0.34 -0.21
C ALA A 105 4.78 0.01 0.24
N ASP A 106 3.79 -0.75 -0.24
CA ASP A 106 2.41 -0.60 0.18
C ASP A 106 2.02 -1.80 1.05
N LEU A 107 1.59 -1.54 2.30
CA LEU A 107 1.10 -2.56 3.23
C LEU A 107 -0.43 -2.56 3.20
N ALA A 108 -1.04 -3.66 2.79
CA ALA A 108 -2.49 -3.78 2.65
C ALA A 108 -3.08 -4.75 3.67
N PHE A 109 -4.12 -4.31 4.37
CA PHE A 109 -4.97 -5.11 5.23
C PHE A 109 -6.32 -5.31 4.56
N ASP A 110 -6.66 -6.56 4.27
CA ASP A 110 -7.95 -6.96 3.74
C ASP A 110 -8.88 -7.39 4.88
N LEU A 111 -10.06 -6.78 4.92
CA LEU A 111 -11.13 -7.05 5.87
C LEU A 111 -12.30 -7.69 5.13
N PHE A 112 -12.51 -8.99 5.33
CA PHE A 112 -13.57 -9.75 4.67
C PHE A 112 -14.78 -9.93 5.59
N GLY A 113 -15.98 -9.69 5.04
CA GLY A 113 -17.26 -9.83 5.74
C GLY A 113 -17.64 -8.66 6.65
N ILE A 114 -16.90 -7.54 6.58
CA ILE A 114 -17.17 -6.33 7.36
C ILE A 114 -17.45 -5.19 6.39
N ASP A 115 -18.48 -4.40 6.64
CA ASP A 115 -18.66 -3.13 5.95
C ASP A 115 -17.93 -2.00 6.70
N CYS A 116 -16.94 -1.37 6.06
CA CYS A 116 -16.21 -0.24 6.62
C CYS A 116 -16.73 1.12 6.11
N SER A 117 -17.90 1.17 5.46
CA SER A 117 -18.50 2.40 4.94
C SER A 117 -18.71 3.47 6.02
N GLU A 118 -19.07 3.06 7.24
CA GLU A 118 -19.25 3.94 8.41
C GLU A 118 -18.12 3.80 9.44
N PHE A 119 -16.91 3.37 9.03
CA PHE A 119 -15.75 3.38 9.93
C PHE A 119 -15.13 4.77 10.03
N VAL A 120 -14.68 5.12 11.23
CA VAL A 120 -13.72 6.20 11.45
C VAL A 120 -12.37 5.73 10.91
N LEU A 121 -11.81 6.50 9.97
CA LEU A 121 -10.39 6.48 9.65
C LEU A 121 -9.82 7.89 9.78
N GLU A 122 -8.99 8.10 10.80
CA GLU A 122 -8.37 9.40 11.07
C GLU A 122 -6.89 9.24 11.44
N LYS A 123 -6.08 10.24 11.11
CA LYS A 123 -4.66 10.24 11.50
C LYS A 123 -4.49 10.80 12.90
N LYS A 124 -3.68 10.14 13.72
CA LYS A 124 -3.25 10.66 15.02
C LYS A 124 -2.31 11.85 14.85
N GLY A 125 -2.45 12.85 15.70
CA GLY A 125 -1.58 14.03 15.73
C GLY A 125 -1.92 15.07 14.64
N ARG A 126 -0.95 15.35 13.75
CA ARG A 126 -1.04 16.48 12.81
C ARG A 126 -2.13 16.25 11.77
N PRO A 127 -2.99 17.26 11.50
CA PRO A 127 -3.96 17.20 10.42
C PRO A 127 -3.31 16.85 9.09
N THR A 128 -4.00 16.05 8.28
CA THR A 128 -3.52 15.64 6.96
C THR A 128 -4.66 15.84 5.97
N ALA A 129 -4.33 16.28 4.74
CA ALA A 129 -5.31 16.46 3.68
C ALA A 129 -6.10 15.16 3.48
N THR A 130 -7.43 15.29 3.41
CA THR A 130 -8.35 14.15 3.29
C THR A 130 -9.15 14.29 2.01
N LYS A 131 -9.33 13.19 1.28
CA LYS A 131 -10.21 13.11 0.11
C LYS A 131 -11.14 11.93 0.27
N GLU A 132 -12.45 12.16 0.12
CA GLU A 132 -13.48 11.12 0.20
C GLU A 132 -14.21 11.01 -1.14
N PHE A 133 -14.52 9.79 -1.52
CA PHE A 133 -15.43 9.45 -2.61
C PHE A 133 -16.59 8.69 -2.01
N ARG A 134 -17.80 9.16 -2.29
CA ARG A 134 -19.05 8.63 -1.77
C ARG A 134 -19.97 8.26 -2.92
N SER A 135 -20.83 7.28 -2.69
CA SER A 135 -21.89 6.89 -3.63
C SER A 135 -22.92 8.02 -3.80
N SER A 136 -23.84 7.86 -4.75
CA SER A 136 -25.01 8.74 -4.88
C SER A 136 -25.90 8.75 -3.63
N THR A 137 -25.87 7.68 -2.83
CA THR A 137 -26.59 7.57 -1.55
C THR A 137 -25.80 8.13 -0.36
N GLY A 138 -24.59 8.67 -0.58
CA GLY A 138 -23.75 9.27 0.45
C GLY A 138 -22.87 8.29 1.24
N MET A 139 -22.95 6.99 0.96
CA MET A 139 -22.10 5.97 1.61
C MET A 139 -20.64 6.13 1.16
N LEU A 140 -19.70 5.96 2.09
CA LEU A 140 -18.28 5.98 1.76
C LEU A 140 -17.92 4.84 0.80
N GLU A 141 -17.12 5.13 -0.22
CA GLU A 141 -16.54 4.13 -1.11
C GLU A 141 -15.02 4.11 -1.03
N THR A 142 -14.41 5.28 -0.87
CA THR A 142 -12.96 5.45 -0.77
C THR A 142 -12.62 6.68 0.05
N LYS A 143 -11.67 6.54 0.99
CA LYS A 143 -11.10 7.63 1.79
C LYS A 143 -9.59 7.61 1.68
N TYR A 144 -8.99 8.76 1.39
CA TYR A 144 -7.56 8.97 1.36
C TYR A 144 -7.15 9.95 2.46
N LEU A 145 -6.16 9.57 3.26
CA LEU A 145 -5.43 10.45 4.17
C LEU A 145 -4.04 10.70 3.60
N GLY A 146 -3.78 11.92 3.13
CA GLY A 146 -2.51 12.35 2.55
C GLY A 146 -2.54 12.41 1.03
N ALA A 147 -1.57 13.12 0.45
CA ALA A 147 -1.44 13.26 -0.99
C ALA A 147 -0.79 12.00 -1.61
N PRO A 148 -1.15 11.61 -2.85
CA PRO A 148 -0.58 10.41 -3.49
C PRO A 148 0.95 10.41 -3.63
N ARG A 149 1.54 11.61 -3.77
CA ARG A 149 3.00 11.81 -3.90
C ARG A 149 3.72 12.01 -2.56
N SER A 150 2.99 12.03 -1.43
CA SER A 150 3.60 12.20 -0.11
C SER A 150 4.33 10.92 0.33
N GLU A 151 5.19 11.05 1.35
CA GLU A 151 5.92 9.89 1.89
C GLU A 151 5.00 8.84 2.53
N LYS A 152 3.83 9.24 3.04
CA LYS A 152 2.84 8.35 3.65
C LYS A 152 1.43 8.75 3.20
N GLN A 153 0.73 7.83 2.55
CA GLN A 153 -0.70 7.95 2.28
C GLN A 153 -1.44 6.72 2.82
N VAL A 154 -2.56 6.95 3.50
CA VAL A 154 -3.45 5.88 3.98
C VAL A 154 -4.71 5.87 3.13
N ARG A 155 -5.17 4.68 2.74
CA ARG A 155 -6.34 4.49 1.89
C ARG A 155 -7.28 3.49 2.55
N LEU A 156 -8.55 3.82 2.66
CA LEU A 156 -9.62 2.88 3.00
C LEU A 156 -10.60 2.85 1.85
N TYR A 157 -10.87 1.68 1.28
CA TYR A 157 -11.78 1.58 0.14
C TYR A 157 -12.46 0.23 0.04
N ASN A 158 -13.61 0.22 -0.63
CA ASN A 158 -14.37 -0.98 -0.93
C ASN A 158 -13.64 -1.79 -2.03
N LYS A 159 -12.85 -2.78 -1.59
CA LYS A 159 -12.02 -3.61 -2.46
C LYS A 159 -12.87 -4.55 -3.31
N LYS A 160 -14.02 -5.03 -2.81
CA LYS A 160 -14.98 -5.79 -3.61
C LYS A 160 -15.40 -5.00 -4.84
N LYS A 161 -15.87 -3.76 -4.63
CA LYS A 161 -16.33 -2.89 -5.72
C LYS A 161 -15.22 -2.63 -6.73
N GLU A 162 -14.02 -2.35 -6.25
CA GLU A 162 -12.84 -2.12 -7.10
C GLU A 162 -12.50 -3.34 -7.97
N GLN A 163 -12.51 -4.55 -7.39
CA GLN A 163 -12.22 -5.78 -8.13
C GLN A 163 -13.33 -6.13 -9.13
N LEU A 164 -14.60 -5.91 -8.78
CA LEU A 164 -15.71 -6.13 -9.71
C LEU A 164 -15.65 -5.21 -10.94
N GLN A 165 -15.09 -4.01 -10.78
CA GLN A 165 -14.96 -3.03 -11.87
C GLN A 165 -13.69 -3.23 -12.70
N ASN A 166 -12.55 -3.50 -12.06
CA ASN A 166 -11.24 -3.42 -12.70
C ASN A 166 -10.45 -4.75 -12.71
N GLY A 167 -10.91 -5.76 -11.96
CA GLY A 167 -10.22 -7.03 -11.80
C GLY A 167 -10.36 -7.95 -13.02
N THR A 168 -9.53 -8.99 -13.05
CA THR A 168 -9.70 -10.13 -13.97
C THR A 168 -10.98 -10.90 -13.66
N ASP A 169 -11.43 -11.78 -14.55
CA ASP A 169 -12.59 -12.63 -14.27
C ASP A 169 -12.40 -13.49 -13.01
N LYS A 170 -11.17 -13.96 -12.75
CA LYS A 170 -10.79 -14.65 -11.51
C LYS A 170 -10.88 -13.74 -10.28
N ASP A 171 -10.41 -12.49 -10.39
CA ASP A 171 -10.52 -11.52 -9.30
C ASP A 171 -11.99 -11.21 -8.98
N LYS A 172 -12.84 -11.08 -10.00
CA LYS A 172 -14.28 -10.84 -9.87
C LYS A 172 -14.99 -12.02 -9.23
N GLU A 173 -14.68 -13.24 -9.66
CA GLU A 173 -15.21 -14.47 -9.07
C GLU A 173 -14.82 -14.57 -7.58
N PHE A 174 -13.54 -14.34 -7.27
CA PHE A 174 -13.06 -14.33 -5.88
C PHE A 174 -13.75 -13.24 -5.04
N ALA A 175 -13.86 -12.00 -5.56
CA ALA A 175 -14.53 -10.90 -4.87
C ALA A 175 -16.02 -11.18 -4.61
N SER A 176 -16.67 -11.94 -5.48
CA SER A 176 -18.09 -12.28 -5.37
C SER A 176 -18.41 -13.24 -4.23
N GLN A 177 -17.41 -13.95 -3.70
CA GLN A 177 -17.56 -14.89 -2.57
C GLN A 177 -17.83 -14.19 -1.22
N PHE A 178 -17.57 -12.87 -1.14
CA PHE A 178 -17.68 -12.10 0.10
C PHE A 178 -18.84 -11.11 0.02
N ASN A 179 -19.64 -10.99 1.08
CA ASN A 179 -20.67 -9.94 1.16
C ASN A 179 -20.03 -8.55 1.12
N HIS A 180 -19.03 -8.34 1.97
CA HIS A 180 -18.21 -7.13 2.02
C HIS A 180 -16.72 -7.49 1.95
N TRP A 181 -15.94 -6.65 1.29
CA TRP A 181 -14.48 -6.70 1.32
C TRP A 181 -13.93 -5.29 1.22
N TRP A 182 -13.33 -4.83 2.31
CA TRP A 182 -12.68 -3.54 2.43
C TRP A 182 -11.17 -3.70 2.57
N ARG A 183 -10.42 -2.72 2.10
CA ARG A 183 -8.97 -2.69 2.24
C ARG A 183 -8.51 -1.40 2.92
N LEU A 184 -7.73 -1.55 3.99
CA LEU A 184 -6.96 -0.48 4.60
C LEU A 184 -5.51 -0.61 4.14
N GLU A 185 -5.01 0.38 3.40
CA GLU A 185 -3.72 0.32 2.73
C GLU A 185 -2.84 1.50 3.10
N PHE A 186 -1.58 1.22 3.42
CA PHE A 186 -0.56 2.20 3.79
C PHE A 186 0.49 2.25 2.68
N GLN A 187 0.44 3.28 1.84
CA GLN A 187 1.47 3.57 0.85
C GLN A 187 2.62 4.33 1.51
N LEU A 188 3.81 3.75 1.51
CA LEU A 188 5.02 4.34 2.09
C LEU A 188 6.07 4.57 1.00
N ARG A 189 6.74 5.71 1.04
CA ARG A 189 7.82 6.06 0.11
C ARG A 189 9.07 6.51 0.85
N SER A 190 10.22 6.29 0.22
CA SER A 190 11.51 6.77 0.69
C SER A 190 11.77 6.33 2.14
N ARG A 191 12.19 7.26 3.03
CA ARG A 191 12.47 7.00 4.45
C ARG A 191 11.31 6.36 5.22
N SER A 192 10.07 6.62 4.80
CA SER A 192 8.88 6.16 5.50
C SER A 192 8.67 4.64 5.38
N VAL A 193 9.33 3.97 4.44
CA VAL A 193 9.31 2.50 4.31
C VAL A 193 9.91 1.82 5.55
N ASN A 194 10.86 2.47 6.24
CA ASN A 194 11.47 1.93 7.45
C ASN A 194 10.47 1.81 8.61
N ASP A 195 9.37 2.57 8.57
CA ASP A 195 8.34 2.59 9.61
C ASP A 195 7.16 1.65 9.28
N ILE A 196 7.30 0.76 8.29
CA ILE A 196 6.17 -0.03 7.75
C ILE A 196 5.42 -0.85 8.81
N PHE A 197 6.12 -1.33 9.83
CA PHE A 197 5.51 -2.12 10.92
C PHE A 197 4.90 -1.27 12.04
N GLU A 198 5.08 0.05 12.00
CA GLU A 198 4.56 0.99 13.00
C GLU A 198 3.37 1.82 12.48
N VAL A 199 2.98 1.62 11.21
CA VAL A 199 1.97 2.48 10.55
C VAL A 199 0.61 2.47 11.24
N LEU A 200 0.20 1.33 11.81
CA LEU A 200 -1.08 1.20 12.53
C LEU A 200 -1.12 2.06 13.81
N ASN A 201 0.03 2.41 14.38
CA ASN A 201 0.10 3.30 15.55
C ASN A 201 -0.22 4.76 15.19
N THR A 202 -0.25 5.10 13.90
CA THR A 202 -0.45 6.47 13.41
C THR A 202 -1.91 6.80 13.06
N VAL A 203 -2.83 5.84 13.18
CA VAL A 203 -4.23 6.00 12.80
C VAL A 203 -5.20 5.61 13.91
N ILE A 204 -6.42 6.10 13.79
CA ILE A 204 -7.61 5.68 14.51
C ILE A 204 -8.44 4.92 13.47
N PHE A 205 -8.84 3.69 13.80
CA PHE A 205 -9.64 2.85 12.92
C PHE A 205 -10.65 2.04 13.74
N LYS A 206 -11.94 2.38 13.64
CA LYS A 206 -13.03 1.75 14.41
C LYS A 206 -14.41 2.10 13.83
N PRO A 207 -15.48 1.35 14.13
CA PRO A 207 -16.84 1.73 13.77
C PRO A 207 -17.22 3.13 14.29
N TYR A 208 -18.01 3.88 13.54
CA TYR A 208 -18.62 5.13 13.99
C TYR A 208 -19.89 4.82 14.79
N GLU A 209 -19.73 4.47 16.07
CA GLU A 209 -20.85 4.22 17.00
C GLU A 209 -20.62 5.05 18.26
N PHE A 210 -21.32 6.18 18.36
CA PHE A 210 -21.15 7.17 19.42
C PHE A 210 -22.48 7.53 20.10
N GLU A 211 -23.55 6.76 19.88
CA GLU A 211 -24.90 7.01 20.39
C GLU A 211 -24.94 7.10 21.93
N GLY A 212 -24.02 6.42 22.62
CA GLY A 212 -23.88 6.48 24.09
C GLY A 212 -23.31 7.80 24.64
N LEU A 213 -22.82 8.70 23.78
CA LEU A 213 -22.35 10.02 24.19
C LEU A 213 -23.49 11.07 24.11
N PRO A 214 -23.40 12.18 24.86
CA PRO A 214 -24.33 13.29 24.70
C PRO A 214 -24.37 13.82 23.25
N VAL A 215 -25.54 14.30 22.81
CA VAL A 215 -25.76 14.81 21.44
C VAL A 215 -24.70 15.83 21.02
N GLU A 216 -24.31 16.74 21.93
CA GLU A 216 -23.24 17.71 21.68
C GLU A 216 -21.94 17.02 21.26
N ALA A 217 -21.52 15.98 21.97
CA ALA A 217 -20.31 15.23 21.66
C ALA A 217 -20.41 14.51 20.31
N GLN A 218 -21.57 13.94 20.00
CA GLN A 218 -21.83 13.31 18.70
C GLN A 218 -21.70 14.33 17.56
N LEU A 219 -22.24 15.55 17.71
CA LEU A 219 -22.11 16.62 16.72
C LEU A 219 -20.66 17.04 16.50
N TYR A 220 -19.87 17.15 17.57
CA TYR A 220 -18.44 17.47 17.45
C TYR A 220 -17.65 16.35 16.75
N LEU A 221 -17.94 15.09 17.04
CA LEU A 221 -17.31 13.94 16.39
C LEU A 221 -17.72 13.81 14.92
N LEU A 222 -18.97 14.16 14.59
CA LEU A 222 -19.45 14.24 13.22
C LEU A 222 -18.69 15.31 12.44
N ALA A 223 -18.55 16.52 12.99
CA ALA A 223 -17.76 17.58 12.40
C ALA A 223 -16.28 17.15 12.25
N LEU A 224 -15.68 16.56 13.28
CA LEU A 224 -14.30 16.08 13.22
C LEU A 224 -14.07 15.07 12.10
N THR A 225 -15.00 14.14 11.87
CA THR A 225 -14.78 13.00 10.96
C THR A 225 -15.30 13.24 9.54
N ARG A 226 -16.34 14.06 9.37
CA ARG A 226 -17.05 14.25 8.09
C ARG A 226 -17.02 15.69 7.55
N ASP A 227 -16.87 16.70 8.41
CA ASP A 227 -16.84 18.12 7.99
C ASP A 227 -15.67 18.90 8.59
N LYS A 228 -14.51 18.79 7.93
CA LYS A 228 -13.30 19.51 8.34
C LYS A 228 -13.47 21.03 8.31
N SER A 229 -14.41 21.58 7.54
CA SER A 229 -14.66 23.03 7.46
C SER A 229 -15.31 23.56 8.74
N VAL A 230 -16.32 22.85 9.25
CA VAL A 230 -16.91 23.10 10.57
C VAL A 230 -15.87 22.87 11.64
N TRP A 231 -15.16 21.73 11.59
CA TRP A 231 -14.14 21.39 12.58
C TRP A 231 -13.07 22.49 12.76
N ASN A 232 -12.61 23.10 11.66
CA ASN A 232 -11.57 24.12 11.72
C ASN A 232 -12.00 25.43 12.38
N ARG A 233 -13.30 25.71 12.46
CA ARG A 233 -13.87 26.89 13.16
C ARG A 233 -13.97 26.69 14.67
N ILE A 234 -13.83 25.46 15.16
CA ILE A 234 -13.97 25.12 16.57
C ILE A 234 -12.70 25.51 17.36
N SER A 235 -12.89 25.97 18.61
CA SER A 235 -11.79 26.36 19.50
C SER A 235 -10.74 25.25 19.66
N LYS A 236 -9.47 25.62 19.85
CA LYS A 236 -8.37 24.66 20.02
C LYS A 236 -8.60 23.69 21.19
N ASN A 237 -9.13 24.20 22.31
CA ASN A 237 -9.38 23.40 23.52
C ASN A 237 -10.48 22.37 23.27
N THR A 238 -11.59 22.80 22.67
CA THR A 238 -12.70 21.92 22.27
C THR A 238 -12.22 20.87 21.26
N ARG A 239 -11.43 21.26 20.26
CA ARG A 239 -10.84 20.32 19.30
C ARG A 239 -9.95 19.27 19.97
N THR A 240 -9.17 19.68 20.97
CA THR A 240 -8.29 18.77 21.74
C THR A 240 -9.11 17.78 22.57
N LYS A 241 -10.15 18.25 23.26
CA LYS A 241 -11.09 17.41 24.01
C LYS A 241 -11.69 16.32 23.14
N TYR A 242 -12.31 16.69 22.02
CA TYR A 242 -13.03 15.72 21.17
C TYR A 242 -12.10 14.82 20.34
N LYS A 243 -10.86 15.25 20.04
CA LYS A 243 -9.83 14.33 19.52
C LYS A 243 -9.48 13.24 20.52
N LYS A 244 -9.30 13.57 21.81
CA LYS A 244 -9.05 12.57 22.85
C LYS A 244 -10.22 11.60 22.96
N ILE A 245 -11.46 12.09 22.94
CA ILE A 245 -12.66 11.24 22.94
C ILE A 245 -12.69 10.32 21.71
N LEU A 246 -12.41 10.83 20.51
CA LEU A 246 -12.31 10.02 19.30
C LEU A 246 -11.23 8.92 19.44
N GLU A 247 -10.12 9.21 20.11
CA GLU A 247 -9.04 8.25 20.31
C GLU A 247 -9.36 7.19 21.37
N SER A 248 -9.99 7.56 22.49
CA SER A 248 -10.13 6.70 23.67
C SER A 248 -11.50 6.04 23.85
N TYR A 249 -12.57 6.59 23.28
CA TYR A 249 -13.93 6.07 23.48
C TYR A 249 -14.10 4.72 22.75
N GLN A 250 -14.62 3.70 23.42
CA GLN A 250 -14.88 2.40 22.81
C GLN A 250 -16.18 2.46 21.99
N THR A 251 -16.12 2.12 20.70
CA THR A 251 -17.27 2.13 19.79
C THR A 251 -17.76 0.75 19.39
N SER A 252 -17.14 -0.31 19.91
CA SER A 252 -17.52 -1.70 19.65
C SER A 252 -16.84 -2.60 20.68
N ASP A 253 -17.43 -3.76 20.95
CA ASP A 253 -16.76 -4.83 21.71
C ASP A 253 -15.51 -5.34 21.00
N THR A 254 -15.48 -5.22 19.67
CA THR A 254 -14.33 -5.63 18.85
C THR A 254 -13.35 -4.47 18.65
N ASP A 255 -12.11 -4.62 19.15
CA ASP A 255 -11.01 -3.72 18.81
C ASP A 255 -10.40 -4.09 17.43
N TYR A 256 -11.02 -3.59 16.37
CA TYR A 256 -10.57 -3.84 15.00
C TYR A 256 -9.11 -3.40 14.77
N LEU A 257 -8.68 -2.27 15.31
CA LEU A 257 -7.30 -1.81 15.16
C LEU A 257 -6.33 -2.71 15.92
N GLY A 258 -6.71 -3.19 17.11
CA GLY A 258 -6.01 -4.22 17.87
C GLY A 258 -5.82 -5.51 17.06
N LEU A 259 -6.89 -6.02 16.46
CA LEU A 259 -6.83 -7.23 15.61
C LEU A 259 -5.89 -7.06 14.40
N LEU A 260 -5.85 -5.88 13.77
CA LEU A 260 -4.90 -5.60 12.69
C LEU A 260 -3.46 -5.55 13.19
N LYS A 261 -3.21 -5.03 14.40
CA LYS A 261 -1.87 -5.00 15.00
C LYS A 261 -1.38 -6.40 15.35
N ASP A 262 -2.25 -7.23 15.92
CA ASP A 262 -1.91 -8.61 16.25
C ASP A 262 -1.62 -9.44 15.00
N LEU A 263 -2.44 -9.27 13.95
CA LEU A 263 -2.17 -9.87 12.64
C LEU A 263 -0.83 -9.42 12.07
N LEU A 264 -0.54 -8.10 12.10
CA LEU A 264 0.73 -7.59 11.59
C LEU A 264 1.91 -8.16 12.38
N LYS A 265 1.80 -8.27 13.71
CA LYS A 265 2.83 -8.86 14.57
C LYS A 265 3.08 -10.33 14.21
N HIS A 266 2.02 -11.09 13.94
CA HIS A 266 2.12 -12.50 13.54
C HIS A 266 2.80 -12.67 12.17
N GLU A 267 2.40 -11.86 11.17
CA GLU A 267 2.91 -11.94 9.80
C GLU A 267 4.24 -11.20 9.59
N ARG A 268 4.70 -10.42 10.57
CA ARG A 268 5.91 -9.59 10.48
C ARG A 268 7.15 -10.36 10.03
N PRO A 269 7.51 -11.54 10.58
CA PRO A 269 8.72 -12.25 10.15
C PRO A 269 8.73 -12.58 8.65
N LYS A 270 7.58 -12.96 8.10
CA LYS A 270 7.41 -13.25 6.67
C LYS A 270 7.56 -11.98 5.82
N LEU A 271 6.93 -10.88 6.24
CA LEU A 271 7.02 -9.59 5.54
C LEU A 271 8.44 -9.01 5.60
N GLU A 272 9.13 -9.11 6.74
CA GLU A 272 10.53 -8.70 6.88
C GLU A 272 11.43 -9.50 5.94
N LYS A 273 11.21 -10.81 5.84
CA LYS A 273 11.94 -11.69 4.92
C LYS A 273 11.72 -11.31 3.45
N GLN A 274 10.48 -10.99 3.06
CA GLN A 274 10.16 -10.47 1.72
C GLN A 274 10.88 -9.13 1.44
N LEU A 275 10.81 -8.18 2.36
CA LEU A 275 11.49 -6.89 2.23
C LEU A 275 13.02 -7.04 2.18
N ALA A 276 13.58 -7.98 2.95
CA ALA A 276 15.01 -8.27 2.94
C ALA A 276 15.44 -8.85 1.59
N TYR A 277 14.67 -9.79 1.02
CA TYR A 277 14.96 -10.39 -0.29
C TYR A 277 14.87 -9.35 -1.40
N TYR A 278 13.76 -8.61 -1.51
CA TYR A 278 13.61 -7.57 -2.54
C TYR A 278 14.57 -6.38 -2.33
N GLY A 279 15.05 -6.18 -1.11
CA GLY A 279 16.09 -5.21 -0.78
C GLY A 279 17.52 -5.72 -1.05
N GLY A 280 17.69 -6.93 -1.57
CA GLY A 280 19.00 -7.54 -1.85
C GLY A 280 19.84 -7.86 -0.62
N ARG A 281 19.22 -7.98 0.56
CA ARG A 281 19.90 -8.23 1.84
C ARG A 281 20.05 -9.72 2.16
N ILE A 282 19.22 -10.55 1.53
CA ILE A 282 19.29 -12.01 1.59
C ILE A 282 19.18 -12.57 0.17
N ASP A 283 19.73 -13.77 -0.05
CA ASP A 283 19.64 -14.46 -1.32
C ASP A 283 18.33 -15.25 -1.49
N LYS A 284 18.10 -15.75 -2.71
CA LYS A 284 16.96 -16.62 -3.02
C LYS A 284 16.94 -17.88 -2.16
N ASN A 285 18.09 -18.50 -1.89
CA ASN A 285 18.16 -19.75 -1.13
C ASN A 285 17.68 -19.56 0.32
N SER A 286 17.89 -18.37 0.86
CA SER A 286 17.39 -17.94 2.16
C SER A 286 15.91 -17.55 2.11
N PHE A 287 15.35 -17.25 0.94
CA PHE A 287 13.96 -16.84 0.73
C PHE A 287 13.05 -18.03 0.32
N GLN A 288 12.16 -18.46 1.22
CA GLN A 288 11.09 -19.40 0.87
C GLN A 288 9.78 -18.61 0.68
N PRO A 289 9.25 -18.46 -0.54
CA PRO A 289 8.05 -17.66 -0.80
C PRO A 289 6.78 -18.24 -0.16
N TYR A 290 6.81 -19.51 0.24
CA TYR A 290 5.65 -20.26 0.77
C TYR A 290 5.88 -20.85 2.17
N GLY A 291 6.83 -20.30 2.92
CA GLY A 291 6.94 -20.56 4.37
C GLY A 291 5.79 -19.93 5.14
#